data_AF-A0A357ZY69-F1
#
_entry.id   AF-A0A357ZY69-F1
#
_cell.length_a   1.000
_cell.length_b   1.000
_cell.length_c   1.000
_cell.angle_alpha   90.00
_cell.angle_beta   90.00
_cell.angle_gamma   90.00
#
_symmetry.space_group_name_H-M   'P 1'
#
loop_
_entity.id
_entity.type
_entity.pdbx_description
1 polymer ?
#
loop_
_entity_poly.entity_id
_entity_poly.type
_entity_poly.pdbx_seq_one_letter_code
_entity_poly.pdbx_strand_id
1 'polypeptide(L)'
;MKVLYIGGTGRTGSTLLDRILGSAPGWFSGGELAFLWRHGLVGGGLCACGSELNDCEVWAPVLALVDQESPIDAQRMVDLRRRFWSIHLPLMAVPGETNRRLDALEEFPSVVEKLYNAVGEVTDCRVFVDSSKEPHYSMILRERTDLDIRFLHLVRDPRAIGQSWSRRRSETGHRDAVEMERRGSLKVTGYFNVSNLAAERFWRNEPGRYLRVRYEDFVANPQKSLATIADFMEEDLDLTGVLDGMMFTPGPTHTVWGNPNRFDGESRPIRRDDGWINEQRKLTSLFLSVSNSPVSSRYGYRILGSEPKPLNENEVAPVHSPYEWETTWEIVKGWQGWMREAQGKALWNAAERVKPGGQIVEIGSFQGKSAAVLARSADSSVTVVAIDPHAGNDRGPGEWDGVAEDGQADHDAFIANLTEAGVVERVTHAREFSNLASGLVEGPIDFLYVDGAHGYAPASDDITRWGGRVVVGGEMFIHDVYNSLFVTLAVLRHLSLSRRWRYVGRARSLAMYERVNLGPFGVLRNFALHAASLPWFVRNAFVRLLRTVGLEQLARPLGHVPGEGMY
;
A
#
# COMPACT_ATOMS: atom_id res chain seq x y z
N MET A 1 21.05 -15.68 9.27
CA MET A 1 20.76 -14.34 9.82
C MET A 1 19.63 -13.71 9.02
N LYS A 2 18.62 -13.12 9.66
CA LYS A 2 17.55 -12.36 8.99
C LYS A 2 17.94 -10.88 8.90
N VAL A 3 17.44 -10.17 7.90
CA VAL A 3 17.74 -8.75 7.69
C VAL A 3 16.46 -7.93 7.69
N LEU A 4 16.35 -7.01 8.65
CA LEU A 4 15.30 -6.01 8.69
C LEU A 4 15.78 -4.72 8.03
N TYR A 5 15.26 -4.44 6.84
CA TYR A 5 15.52 -3.17 6.16
C TYR A 5 14.44 -2.14 6.51
N ILE A 6 14.82 -1.06 7.20
CA ILE A 6 13.90 0.05 7.53
C ILE A 6 13.90 1.07 6.39
N GLY A 7 12.85 1.00 5.58
CA GLY A 7 12.62 1.84 4.41
C GLY A 7 11.56 2.92 4.61
N GLY A 8 11.49 3.83 3.64
CA GLY A 8 10.51 4.92 3.61
C GLY A 8 11.18 6.27 3.43
N THR A 9 10.48 7.34 3.82
CA THR A 9 11.04 8.69 3.76
C THR A 9 12.02 8.92 4.91
N GLY A 10 13.08 9.70 4.70
CA GLY A 10 13.91 10.19 5.81
C GLY A 10 13.11 11.03 6.82
N ARG A 11 13.61 11.14 8.05
CA ARG A 11 12.98 11.88 9.18
C ARG A 11 11.65 11.31 9.70
N THR A 12 11.42 10.02 9.49
CA THR A 12 10.25 9.26 10.01
C THR A 12 10.44 8.71 11.42
N GLY A 13 11.49 9.08 12.15
CA GLY A 13 11.79 8.50 13.46
C GLY A 13 12.52 7.16 13.42
N SER A 14 12.96 6.73 12.22
CA SER A 14 13.73 5.50 12.02
C SER A 14 14.95 5.37 12.92
N THR A 15 15.67 6.45 13.23
CA THR A 15 16.82 6.35 14.15
C THR A 15 16.43 5.99 15.58
N LEU A 16 15.24 6.38 16.06
CA LEU A 16 14.79 5.94 17.39
C LEU A 16 14.50 4.44 17.37
N LEU A 17 13.73 3.99 16.36
CA LEU A 17 13.40 2.57 16.21
C LEU A 17 14.64 1.69 16.03
N ASP A 18 15.54 2.11 15.15
CA ASP A 18 16.85 1.49 14.88
C ASP A 18 17.68 1.32 16.16
N ARG A 19 17.71 2.34 17.02
CA ARG A 19 18.45 2.29 18.29
C ARG A 19 17.80 1.36 19.32
N ILE A 20 16.47 1.32 19.39
CA ILE A 20 15.77 0.39 20.29
C ILE A 20 16.07 -1.04 19.86
N LEU A 21 15.87 -1.36 18.57
CA LEU A 21 16.12 -2.69 18.04
C LEU A 21 17.59 -3.09 18.18
N GLY A 22 18.52 -2.20 17.84
CA GLY A 22 19.97 -2.46 17.96
C GLY A 22 20.49 -2.53 19.41
N SER A 23 19.67 -2.19 20.41
CA SER A 23 20.01 -2.38 21.83
C SER A 23 19.50 -3.71 22.39
N ALA A 24 18.65 -4.42 21.66
CA ALA A 24 18.05 -5.67 22.11
C ALA A 24 19.01 -6.87 21.88
N PRO A 25 19.13 -7.81 22.84
CA PRO A 25 20.01 -8.97 22.68
C PRO A 25 19.68 -9.82 21.45
N GLY A 26 20.70 -10.11 20.64
CA GLY A 26 20.57 -10.87 19.39
C GLY A 26 20.07 -10.07 18.18
N TRP A 27 19.84 -8.77 18.36
CA TRP A 27 19.57 -7.81 17.29
C TRP A 27 20.75 -6.86 17.17
N PHE A 28 21.22 -6.60 15.95
CA PHE A 28 22.31 -5.67 15.70
C PHE A 28 21.90 -4.63 14.67
N SER A 29 22.12 -3.34 14.95
CA SER A 29 21.92 -2.28 13.97
C SER A 29 23.24 -1.77 13.40
N GLY A 30 23.33 -1.79 12.06
CA GLY A 30 24.41 -1.17 11.31
C GLY A 30 24.19 0.32 11.04
N GLY A 31 22.99 0.84 11.32
CA GLY A 31 22.56 2.17 10.95
C GLY A 31 22.36 2.33 9.44
N GLU A 32 22.69 3.50 8.90
CA GLU A 32 22.47 3.81 7.48
C GLU A 32 23.64 3.30 6.59
N LEU A 33 23.77 1.98 6.42
CA LEU A 33 24.87 1.35 5.67
C LEU A 33 25.02 1.77 4.21
N ALA A 34 23.97 2.25 3.55
CA ALA A 34 24.10 2.84 2.22
C ALA A 34 25.13 3.98 2.21
N PHE A 35 25.39 4.62 3.36
CA PHE A 35 26.37 5.68 3.52
C PHE A 35 27.74 5.22 4.04
N LEU A 36 27.94 3.92 4.32
CA LEU A 36 29.23 3.34 4.72
C LEU A 36 30.35 3.76 3.77
N TRP A 37 30.16 3.57 2.47
CA TRP A 37 31.19 3.84 1.47
C TRP A 37 31.59 5.32 1.43
N ARG A 38 30.59 6.21 1.34
CA ARG A 38 30.82 7.64 1.11
C ARG A 38 31.22 8.40 2.37
N HIS A 39 30.48 8.19 3.45
CA HIS A 39 30.63 8.97 4.68
C HIS A 39 31.50 8.24 5.70
N GLY A 40 31.42 6.92 5.75
CA GLY A 40 32.28 6.09 6.60
C GLY A 40 33.70 5.99 6.07
N LEU A 41 33.91 5.17 5.04
CA LEU A 41 35.24 4.79 4.56
C LEU A 41 35.96 5.92 3.81
N VAL A 42 35.33 6.51 2.79
CA VAL A 42 35.95 7.62 2.02
C VAL A 42 35.98 8.91 2.84
N GLY A 43 34.94 9.15 3.64
CA GLY A 43 34.74 10.39 4.40
C GLY A 43 35.37 10.42 5.79
N GLY A 44 35.99 9.33 6.26
CA GLY A 44 36.53 9.22 7.61
C GLY A 44 35.48 9.41 8.70
N GLY A 45 34.28 8.86 8.50
CA GLY A 45 33.17 8.95 9.44
C GLY A 45 33.39 8.11 10.69
N LEU A 46 32.87 8.57 11.81
CA LEU A 46 32.98 7.85 13.09
C LEU A 46 31.86 6.82 13.25
N CYS A 47 32.19 5.68 13.83
CA CYS A 47 31.22 4.74 14.39
C CYS A 47 30.49 5.39 15.58
N ALA A 48 29.30 4.90 15.93
CA ALA A 48 28.57 5.40 17.10
C ALA A 48 29.32 5.17 18.44
N CYS A 49 30.29 4.26 18.49
CA CYS A 49 31.20 4.12 19.63
C CYS A 49 32.25 5.24 19.74
N GLY A 50 32.38 6.10 18.73
CA GLY A 50 33.32 7.23 18.69
C GLY A 50 34.62 6.96 17.95
N SER A 51 34.97 5.70 17.69
CA SER A 51 36.16 5.33 16.89
C SER A 51 35.93 5.47 15.38
N GLU A 52 37.01 5.62 14.61
CA GLU A 52 36.95 5.42 13.16
C GLU A 52 36.56 3.98 12.83
N LEU A 53 35.95 3.74 11.67
CA LEU A 53 35.44 2.41 11.32
C LEU A 53 36.54 1.35 11.25
N ASN A 54 37.74 1.73 10.80
CA ASN A 54 38.90 0.85 10.72
C ASN A 54 39.51 0.53 12.10
N ASP A 55 39.13 1.27 13.15
CA ASP A 55 39.59 1.07 14.53
C ASP A 55 38.44 0.61 15.45
N CYS A 56 37.23 0.45 14.92
CA CYS A 56 36.07 0.03 15.67
C CYS A 56 36.13 -1.48 15.94
N GLU A 57 35.87 -1.89 17.18
CA GLU A 57 35.90 -3.30 17.58
C GLU A 57 34.93 -4.19 16.79
N VAL A 58 33.87 -3.62 16.21
CA VAL A 58 32.94 -4.33 15.34
C VAL A 58 33.29 -4.15 13.86
N TRP A 59 33.49 -2.92 13.39
CA TRP A 59 33.65 -2.69 11.95
C TRP A 59 35.03 -3.09 11.42
N ALA A 60 36.09 -3.00 12.21
CA ALA A 60 37.41 -3.39 11.75
C ALA A 60 37.48 -4.88 11.40
N PRO A 61 36.98 -5.82 12.25
CA PRO A 61 36.85 -7.22 11.87
C PRO A 61 35.92 -7.45 10.68
N VAL A 62 34.77 -6.77 10.62
CA VAL A 62 33.82 -6.91 9.49
C VAL A 62 34.48 -6.53 8.17
N LEU A 63 35.16 -5.38 8.12
CA LEU A 63 35.86 -4.91 6.93
C LEU A 63 37.01 -5.84 6.55
N ALA A 64 37.74 -6.38 7.53
CA ALA A 64 38.80 -7.35 7.30
C ALA A 64 38.29 -8.66 6.67
N LEU A 65 37.11 -9.15 7.08
CA LEU A 65 36.49 -10.33 6.46
C LEU A 65 36.08 -10.07 5.01
N VAL A 66 35.50 -8.91 4.73
CA VAL A 66 35.09 -8.55 3.36
C VAL A 66 36.32 -8.38 2.45
N ASP A 67 37.41 -7.80 2.97
CA ASP A 67 38.66 -7.57 2.23
C ASP A 67 39.43 -8.86 1.91
N GLN A 68 39.28 -9.93 2.72
CA GLN A 68 40.05 -11.18 2.55
C GLN A 68 39.80 -11.87 1.20
N GLU A 69 38.58 -11.82 0.68
CA GLU A 69 38.25 -12.42 -0.61
C GLU A 69 38.56 -11.51 -1.80
N SER A 70 38.31 -10.20 -1.64
CA SER A 70 38.59 -9.18 -2.65
C SER A 70 38.74 -7.84 -1.95
N PRO A 71 39.82 -7.08 -2.21
CA PRO A 71 40.00 -5.74 -1.64
C PRO A 71 38.81 -4.83 -1.96
N ILE A 72 38.25 -4.20 -0.94
CA ILE A 72 37.16 -3.23 -1.06
C ILE A 72 37.73 -1.93 -1.62
N ASP A 73 37.27 -1.53 -2.81
CA ASP A 73 37.41 -0.15 -3.28
C ASP A 73 36.16 0.66 -2.90
N ALA A 74 36.24 1.38 -1.78
CA ALA A 74 35.14 2.20 -1.29
C ALA A 74 34.74 3.31 -2.27
N GLN A 75 35.70 3.87 -3.03
CA GLN A 75 35.43 4.91 -4.03
C GLN A 75 34.67 4.32 -5.22
N ARG A 76 35.03 3.12 -5.65
CA ARG A 76 34.29 2.35 -6.67
C ARG A 76 32.84 2.09 -6.24
N MET A 77 32.60 1.70 -4.99
CA MET A 77 31.23 1.50 -4.47
C MET A 77 30.42 2.80 -4.48
N VAL A 78 31.05 3.95 -4.18
CA VAL A 78 30.41 5.27 -4.30
C VAL A 78 30.03 5.56 -5.76
N ASP A 79 30.90 5.27 -6.71
CA ASP A 79 30.69 5.58 -8.12
C ASP A 79 29.62 4.68 -8.77
N LEU A 80 29.61 3.39 -8.43
CA LEU A 80 28.56 2.46 -8.83
C LEU A 80 27.19 2.95 -8.33
N ARG A 81 27.11 3.33 -7.04
CA ARG A 81 25.85 3.81 -6.45
C ARG A 81 25.38 5.16 -7.04
N ARG A 82 26.29 6.07 -7.40
CA ARG A 82 25.93 7.37 -8.02
C ARG A 82 25.08 7.21 -9.29
N ARG A 83 25.28 6.12 -10.04
CA ARG A 83 24.53 5.83 -11.28
C ARG A 83 23.04 5.54 -11.05
N PHE A 84 22.64 5.26 -9.80
CA PHE A 84 21.28 4.84 -9.43
C PHE A 84 20.64 5.71 -8.35
N TRP A 85 21.05 6.99 -8.27
CA TRP A 85 20.43 7.96 -7.38
C TRP A 85 18.92 8.07 -7.59
N SER A 86 18.22 8.44 -6.52
CA SER A 86 16.75 8.53 -6.44
C SER A 86 16.09 9.43 -7.50
N ILE A 87 16.86 10.27 -8.20
CA ILE A 87 16.41 11.02 -9.39
C ILE A 87 16.02 10.12 -10.57
N HIS A 88 16.57 8.90 -10.64
CA HIS A 88 16.28 7.92 -11.69
C HIS A 88 15.13 6.96 -11.35
N LEU A 89 14.54 7.04 -10.14
CA LEU A 89 13.42 6.17 -9.72
C LEU A 89 12.23 6.18 -10.71
N PRO A 90 11.84 7.31 -11.32
CA PRO A 90 10.78 7.30 -12.35
C PRO A 90 11.14 6.48 -13.60
N LEU A 91 12.43 6.44 -13.99
CA LEU A 91 12.89 5.63 -15.13
C LEU A 91 12.90 4.13 -14.79
N MET A 92 13.07 3.79 -13.51
CA MET A 92 12.98 2.40 -13.02
C MET A 92 11.54 1.88 -12.90
N ALA A 93 10.54 2.68 -13.26
CA ALA A 93 9.16 2.20 -13.44
C ALA A 93 8.92 1.59 -14.84
N VAL A 94 9.88 1.69 -15.76
CA VAL A 94 9.80 1.14 -17.11
C VAL A 94 10.30 -0.31 -17.12
N PRO A 95 9.48 -1.30 -17.55
CA PRO A 95 9.93 -2.68 -17.68
C PRO A 95 11.15 -2.81 -18.61
N GLY A 96 12.17 -3.56 -18.20
CA GLY A 96 13.41 -3.79 -18.97
C GLY A 96 14.56 -2.81 -18.65
N GLU A 97 14.27 -1.52 -18.44
CA GLU A 97 15.30 -0.54 -18.05
C GLU A 97 15.82 -0.83 -16.64
N THR A 98 14.95 -1.28 -15.72
CA THR A 98 15.33 -1.69 -14.37
C THR A 98 16.34 -2.84 -14.38
N ASN A 99 16.12 -3.87 -15.19
CA ASN A 99 17.02 -5.03 -15.27
C ASN A 99 18.37 -4.62 -15.84
N ARG A 100 18.39 -3.90 -16.97
CA ARG A 100 19.64 -3.37 -17.57
C ARG A 100 20.47 -2.55 -16.58
N ARG A 101 19.79 -1.80 -15.73
CA ARG A 101 20.38 -0.94 -14.70
C ARG A 101 20.95 -1.75 -13.54
N LEU A 102 20.25 -2.77 -13.09
CA LEU A 102 20.72 -3.71 -12.06
C LEU A 102 21.89 -4.56 -12.58
N ASP A 103 21.88 -4.99 -13.84
CA ASP A 103 23.00 -5.72 -14.45
C ASP A 103 24.29 -4.89 -14.43
N ALA A 104 24.19 -3.58 -14.65
CA ALA A 104 25.33 -2.67 -14.57
C ALA A 104 25.86 -2.46 -13.13
N LEU A 105 25.20 -3.03 -12.12
CA LEU A 105 25.62 -3.02 -10.72
C LEU A 105 26.27 -4.31 -10.27
N GLU A 106 26.37 -5.38 -11.06
CA GLU A 106 26.76 -6.75 -10.68
C GLU A 106 27.79 -6.89 -9.51
N GLU A 107 28.84 -6.07 -9.51
CA GLU A 107 29.84 -5.97 -8.45
C GLU A 107 29.29 -5.52 -7.07
N PHE A 108 28.45 -4.48 -7.05
CA PHE A 108 27.93 -3.84 -5.84
C PHE A 108 27.02 -4.74 -4.99
N PRO A 109 26.01 -5.45 -5.54
CA PRO A 109 25.24 -6.43 -4.77
C PRO A 109 26.16 -7.44 -4.10
N SER A 110 27.08 -8.08 -4.84
CA SER A 110 27.97 -9.09 -4.26
C SER A 110 28.75 -8.56 -3.04
N VAL A 111 29.30 -7.34 -3.14
CA VAL A 111 29.98 -6.69 -2.01
C VAL A 111 29.03 -6.43 -0.82
N VAL A 112 27.78 -6.03 -1.07
CA VAL A 112 26.78 -5.82 -0.01
C VAL A 112 26.40 -7.11 0.70
N GLU A 113 26.28 -8.23 -0.01
CA GLU A 113 26.04 -9.54 0.61
C GLU A 113 27.21 -9.95 1.49
N LYS A 114 28.44 -9.86 0.98
CA LYS A 114 29.63 -10.16 1.78
C LYS A 114 29.69 -9.32 3.04
N LEU A 115 29.38 -8.03 2.92
CA LEU A 115 29.30 -7.13 4.05
C LEU A 115 28.24 -7.58 5.07
N TYR A 116 27.04 -7.94 4.63
CA TYR A 116 25.98 -8.38 5.54
C TYR A 116 26.32 -9.72 6.22
N ASN A 117 26.88 -10.67 5.47
CA ASN A 117 27.33 -11.95 6.01
C ASN A 117 28.46 -11.76 7.04
N ALA A 118 29.45 -10.91 6.74
CA ALA A 118 30.52 -10.56 7.67
C ALA A 118 30.00 -9.88 8.93
N VAL A 119 28.98 -9.02 8.84
CA VAL A 119 28.29 -8.47 10.02
C VAL A 119 27.68 -9.58 10.85
N GLY A 120 26.96 -10.52 10.23
CA GLY A 120 26.39 -11.67 10.92
C GLY A 120 27.44 -12.51 11.65
N GLU A 121 28.57 -12.77 11.00
CA GLU A 121 29.67 -13.55 11.57
C GLU A 121 30.35 -12.86 12.76
N VAL A 122 30.63 -11.55 12.66
CA VAL A 122 31.32 -10.81 13.73
C VAL A 122 30.42 -10.53 14.92
N THR A 123 29.14 -10.28 14.67
CA THR A 123 28.19 -9.86 15.72
C THR A 123 27.38 -11.00 16.31
N ASP A 124 27.37 -12.17 15.66
CA ASP A 124 26.52 -13.33 15.99
C ASP A 124 25.04 -12.95 16.17
N CYS A 125 24.57 -11.97 15.39
CA CYS A 125 23.19 -11.50 15.49
C CYS A 125 22.21 -12.43 14.76
N ARG A 126 21.02 -12.58 15.33
CA ARG A 126 19.90 -13.28 14.68
C ARG A 126 19.23 -12.37 13.65
N VAL A 127 19.06 -11.10 14.02
CA VAL A 127 18.50 -10.05 13.16
C VAL A 127 19.49 -8.92 12.97
N PHE A 128 19.83 -8.66 11.72
CA PHE A 128 20.56 -7.47 11.30
C PHE A 128 19.61 -6.37 10.85
N VAL A 129 19.76 -5.17 11.40
CA VAL A 129 18.94 -3.99 11.08
C VAL A 129 19.74 -3.02 10.22
N ASP A 130 19.25 -2.76 9.01
CA ASP A 130 19.75 -1.71 8.13
C ASP A 130 18.68 -0.62 8.02
N SER A 131 19.01 0.58 8.50
CA SER A 131 18.10 1.72 8.47
C SER A 131 18.46 2.75 7.40
N SER A 132 19.01 2.35 6.25
CA SER A 132 19.46 3.29 5.21
C SER A 132 18.38 4.15 4.57
N LYS A 133 17.10 3.74 4.59
CA LYS A 133 15.94 4.45 4.01
C LYS A 133 15.95 4.70 2.50
N GLU A 134 17.08 4.51 1.80
CA GLU A 134 17.20 4.83 0.37
C GLU A 134 16.44 3.85 -0.53
N PRO A 135 15.40 4.29 -1.27
CA PRO A 135 14.54 3.40 -2.05
C PRO A 135 15.29 2.58 -3.11
N HIS A 136 16.28 3.20 -3.77
CA HIS A 136 17.09 2.54 -4.79
C HIS A 136 17.98 1.42 -4.20
N TYR A 137 18.49 1.63 -2.98
CA TYR A 137 19.28 0.61 -2.29
C TYR A 137 18.39 -0.57 -1.87
N SER A 138 17.16 -0.29 -1.42
CA SER A 138 16.19 -1.36 -1.14
C SER A 138 15.86 -2.22 -2.36
N MET A 139 15.86 -1.66 -3.57
CA MET A 139 15.63 -2.48 -4.78
C MET A 139 16.76 -3.49 -5.00
N ILE A 140 18.01 -3.05 -4.80
CA ILE A 140 19.18 -3.93 -4.92
C ILE A 140 19.08 -5.07 -3.91
N LEU A 141 18.67 -4.75 -2.68
CA LEU A 141 18.45 -5.72 -1.61
C LEU A 141 17.28 -6.67 -1.91
N ARG A 142 16.19 -6.21 -2.53
CA ARG A 142 15.01 -7.03 -2.84
C ARG A 142 15.33 -8.25 -3.70
N GLU A 143 16.18 -8.06 -4.70
CA GLU A 143 16.56 -9.10 -5.67
C GLU A 143 17.53 -10.14 -5.08
N ARG A 144 17.98 -9.96 -3.83
CA ARG A 144 18.84 -10.91 -3.12
C ARG A 144 17.99 -12.00 -2.50
N THR A 145 17.98 -13.16 -3.13
CA THR A 145 17.33 -14.38 -2.62
C THR A 145 18.24 -15.18 -1.69
N ASP A 146 19.54 -14.90 -1.71
CA ASP A 146 20.56 -15.41 -0.81
C ASP A 146 20.48 -14.85 0.62
N LEU A 147 19.76 -13.73 0.80
CA LEU A 147 19.53 -13.08 2.09
C LEU A 147 18.04 -13.08 2.45
N ASP A 148 17.69 -13.43 3.68
CA ASP A 148 16.32 -13.28 4.19
C ASP A 148 16.05 -11.82 4.58
N ILE A 149 15.75 -11.00 3.56
CA ILE A 149 15.48 -9.57 3.72
C ILE A 149 13.99 -9.31 3.80
N ARG A 150 13.59 -8.66 4.91
CA ARG A 150 12.23 -8.19 5.19
C ARG A 150 12.21 -6.67 5.27
N PHE A 151 11.23 -6.04 4.63
CA PHE A 151 11.12 -4.60 4.48
C PHE A 151 10.12 -4.00 5.47
N LEU A 152 10.61 -3.15 6.37
CA LEU A 152 9.79 -2.34 7.26
C LEU A 152 9.59 -0.94 6.69
N HIS A 153 8.40 -0.69 6.17
CA HIS A 153 7.98 0.61 5.66
C HIS A 153 7.55 1.53 6.81
N LEU A 154 8.48 2.35 7.29
CA LEU A 154 8.22 3.34 8.33
C LEU A 154 7.75 4.66 7.71
N VAL A 155 6.48 5.02 7.94
CA VAL A 155 5.87 6.26 7.43
C VAL A 155 5.57 7.25 8.56
N ARG A 156 5.60 8.55 8.25
CA ARG A 156 5.30 9.65 9.18
C ARG A 156 4.55 10.76 8.46
N ASP A 157 3.81 11.60 9.18
CA ASP A 157 3.12 12.74 8.59
C ASP A 157 4.09 13.65 7.78
N PRO A 158 3.79 13.96 6.51
CA PRO A 158 4.65 14.79 5.66
C PRO A 158 4.87 16.21 6.20
N ARG A 159 3.94 16.73 7.02
CA ARG A 159 4.07 18.04 7.67
C ARG A 159 5.13 18.01 8.76
N ALA A 160 5.16 16.94 9.56
CA ALA A 160 6.19 16.69 10.56
C ALA A 160 7.57 16.53 9.92
N ILE A 161 7.65 15.79 8.80
CA ILE A 161 8.88 15.63 8.00
C ILE A 161 9.36 17.00 7.48
N GLY A 162 8.45 17.80 6.91
CA GLY A 162 8.75 19.14 6.43
C GLY A 162 9.28 20.08 7.51
N GLN A 163 8.71 20.04 8.71
CA GLN A 163 9.22 20.79 9.85
C GLN A 163 10.61 20.31 10.24
N SER A 164 10.80 18.99 10.35
CA SER A 164 12.10 18.41 10.74
C SER A 164 13.22 18.80 9.78
N TRP A 165 12.97 18.90 8.47
CA TRP A 165 13.97 19.32 7.48
C TRP A 165 14.16 20.84 7.38
N SER A 166 13.28 21.64 8.00
CA SER A 166 13.43 23.09 8.07
C SER A 166 14.31 23.56 9.23
N ARG A 167 14.43 22.75 10.29
CA ARG A 167 15.24 23.04 11.48
C ARG A 167 16.73 22.98 11.16
N ARG A 168 17.52 23.91 11.70
CA ARG A 168 18.98 23.83 11.68
C ARG A 168 19.44 22.70 12.61
N ARG A 169 20.25 21.79 12.10
CA ARG A 169 20.93 20.75 12.88
C ARG A 169 22.35 20.61 12.36
N SER A 170 23.28 20.31 13.26
CA SER A 170 24.64 19.98 12.90
C SER A 170 24.78 18.46 12.87
N GLU A 171 25.37 17.94 11.80
CA GLU A 171 25.84 16.57 11.65
C GLU A 171 27.11 16.40 12.48
N THR A 172 27.13 15.43 13.38
CA THR A 172 28.28 15.16 14.28
C THR A 172 28.98 13.86 13.93
N GLY A 173 28.66 13.25 12.79
CA GLY A 173 29.29 12.01 12.33
C GLY A 173 30.73 12.16 11.82
N HIS A 174 31.25 13.39 11.73
CA HIS A 174 32.63 13.71 11.39
C HIS A 174 33.30 14.47 12.54
N ARG A 175 34.64 14.55 12.54
CA ARG A 175 35.40 15.30 13.55
C ARG A 175 34.96 16.77 13.65
N ASP A 176 34.54 17.37 12.53
CA ASP A 176 33.96 18.70 12.48
C ASP A 176 32.44 18.64 12.27
N ALA A 177 31.71 19.45 13.04
CA ALA A 177 30.26 19.53 12.93
C ALA A 177 29.83 20.27 11.64
N VAL A 178 29.09 19.60 10.75
CA VAL A 178 28.66 20.17 9.46
C VAL A 178 27.15 20.47 9.49
N GLU A 179 26.69 21.64 9.04
CA GLU A 179 25.25 21.93 8.98
C GLU A 179 24.53 20.94 8.03
N MET A 180 23.51 20.24 8.54
CA MET A 180 22.72 19.31 7.74
C MET A 180 21.93 20.06 6.65
N GLU A 181 21.74 19.39 5.50
CA GLU A 181 20.97 19.95 4.37
C GLU A 181 19.54 20.35 4.80
N ARG A 182 19.21 21.63 4.59
CA ARG A 182 17.84 22.13 4.70
C ARG A 182 17.09 21.90 3.39
N ARG A 183 15.88 21.34 3.47
CA ARG A 183 15.05 21.09 2.29
C ARG A 183 13.78 21.92 2.33
N GLY A 184 13.52 22.66 1.25
CA GLY A 184 12.26 23.37 1.06
C GLY A 184 11.10 22.42 0.79
N SER A 185 9.88 22.87 1.06
CA SER A 185 8.65 22.05 1.03
C SER A 185 8.38 21.32 -0.29
N LEU A 186 8.82 21.88 -1.43
CA LEU A 186 8.75 21.23 -2.75
C LEU A 186 9.62 19.97 -2.81
N LYS A 187 10.88 20.07 -2.35
CA LYS A 187 11.81 18.93 -2.31
C LYS A 187 11.35 17.86 -1.32
N VAL A 188 10.78 18.28 -0.18
CA VAL A 188 10.15 17.38 0.80
C VAL A 188 9.01 16.60 0.15
N THR A 189 8.11 17.30 -0.57
CA THR A 189 6.97 16.67 -1.24
C THR A 189 7.41 15.65 -2.29
N GLY A 190 8.35 16.04 -3.16
CA GLY A 190 8.87 15.14 -4.19
C GLY A 190 9.51 13.88 -3.57
N TYR A 191 10.39 14.07 -2.58
CA TYR A 191 11.07 12.95 -1.94
C TYR A 191 10.11 12.06 -1.14
N PHE A 192 9.15 12.63 -0.40
CA PHE A 192 8.13 11.86 0.32
C PHE A 192 7.30 10.99 -0.64
N ASN A 193 6.74 11.61 -1.68
CA ASN A 193 5.88 10.90 -2.62
C ASN A 193 6.67 9.81 -3.38
N VAL A 194 7.86 10.14 -3.89
CA VAL A 194 8.68 9.18 -4.64
C VAL A 194 9.13 8.02 -3.76
N SER A 195 9.66 8.28 -2.56
CA SER A 195 10.19 7.23 -1.70
C SER A 195 9.09 6.26 -1.22
N ASN A 196 7.93 6.78 -0.80
CA ASN A 196 6.86 5.90 -0.31
C ASN A 196 6.13 5.16 -1.44
N LEU A 197 5.97 5.78 -2.62
CA LEU A 197 5.42 5.08 -3.79
C LEU A 197 6.38 4.00 -4.31
N ALA A 198 7.69 4.26 -4.30
CA ALA A 198 8.71 3.27 -4.64
C ALA A 198 8.67 2.09 -3.66
N ALA A 199 8.64 2.37 -2.35
CA ALA A 199 8.52 1.33 -1.32
C ALA A 199 7.30 0.43 -1.56
N GLU A 200 6.13 1.02 -1.81
CA GLU A 200 4.93 0.23 -2.14
C GLU A 200 5.07 -0.54 -3.46
N ARG A 201 5.61 0.09 -4.50
CA ARG A 201 5.73 -0.53 -5.83
C ARG A 201 6.66 -1.74 -5.83
N PHE A 202 7.71 -1.72 -5.03
CA PHE A 202 8.72 -2.78 -4.99
C PHE A 202 8.40 -3.86 -3.96
N TRP A 203 7.89 -3.49 -2.78
CA TRP A 203 7.80 -4.44 -1.67
C TRP A 203 6.39 -4.85 -1.26
N ARG A 204 5.36 -4.04 -1.55
CA ARG A 204 4.00 -4.28 -0.99
C ARG A 204 3.40 -5.63 -1.36
N ASN A 205 3.75 -6.14 -2.54
CA ASN A 205 3.22 -7.39 -3.07
C ASN A 205 4.17 -8.58 -2.84
N GLU A 206 5.21 -8.43 -2.01
CA GLU A 206 6.11 -9.51 -1.61
C GLU A 206 5.52 -10.21 -0.37
N PRO A 207 4.93 -11.42 -0.51
CA PRO A 207 4.31 -12.11 0.62
C PRO A 207 5.32 -12.35 1.75
N GLY A 208 4.96 -12.01 2.99
CA GLY A 208 5.81 -12.22 4.17
C GLY A 208 7.04 -11.30 4.29
N ARG A 209 7.35 -10.48 3.27
CA ARG A 209 8.56 -9.62 3.26
C ARG A 209 8.26 -8.13 3.43
N TYR A 210 7.02 -7.75 3.71
CA TYR A 210 6.63 -6.34 3.87
C TYR A 210 5.74 -6.09 5.08
N LEU A 211 6.20 -5.20 5.96
CA LEU A 211 5.41 -4.66 7.08
C LEU A 211 5.41 -3.13 7.01
N ARG A 212 4.27 -2.51 7.30
CA ARG A 212 4.15 -1.05 7.38
C ARG A 212 3.83 -0.61 8.80
N VAL A 213 4.60 0.33 9.32
CA VAL A 213 4.41 0.93 10.64
C VAL A 213 4.35 2.45 10.51
N ARG A 214 3.43 3.10 11.24
CA ARG A 214 3.45 4.57 11.36
C ARG A 214 4.26 4.96 12.57
N TYR A 215 5.05 6.01 12.39
CA TYR A 215 5.79 6.63 13.49
C TYR A 215 4.86 6.99 14.65
N GLU A 216 3.69 7.56 14.35
CA GLU A 216 2.73 8.04 15.34
C GLU A 216 2.14 6.91 16.17
N ASP A 217 1.91 5.73 15.58
CA ASP A 217 1.43 4.54 16.31
C ASP A 217 2.56 3.95 17.16
N PHE A 218 3.78 3.89 16.61
CA PHE A 218 4.96 3.44 17.31
C PHE A 218 5.27 4.29 18.55
N VAL A 219 5.23 5.62 18.46
CA VAL A 219 5.47 6.47 19.64
C VAL A 219 4.27 6.55 20.58
N ALA A 220 3.08 6.13 20.16
CA ALA A 220 1.91 6.06 21.03
C ALA A 220 1.88 4.76 21.84
N ASN A 221 2.29 3.64 21.23
CA ASN A 221 2.39 2.33 21.88
C ASN A 221 3.61 1.57 21.33
N PRO A 222 4.82 1.86 21.85
CA PRO A 222 6.05 1.27 21.35
C PRO A 222 6.09 -0.24 21.57
N GLN A 223 5.56 -0.74 22.69
CA GLN A 223 5.48 -2.17 22.99
C GLN A 223 4.72 -2.92 21.91
N LYS A 224 3.51 -2.46 21.57
CA LYS A 224 2.69 -3.08 20.53
C LYS A 224 3.41 -3.10 19.18
N SER A 225 3.98 -1.96 18.79
CA SER A 225 4.66 -1.83 17.50
C SER A 225 5.92 -2.69 17.41
N LEU A 226 6.70 -2.78 18.49
CA LEU A 226 7.90 -3.61 18.57
C LEU A 226 7.56 -5.10 18.60
N ALA A 227 6.48 -5.51 19.29
CA ALA A 227 5.96 -6.87 19.24
C ALA A 227 5.55 -7.27 17.81
N THR A 228 4.83 -6.40 17.10
CA THR A 228 4.48 -6.64 15.68
C THR A 228 5.71 -6.76 14.78
N ILE A 229 6.78 -6.00 15.04
CA ILE A 229 8.05 -6.13 14.31
C ILE A 229 8.75 -7.46 14.64
N ALA A 230 8.74 -7.88 15.90
CA ALA A 230 9.29 -9.16 16.35
C ALA A 230 8.55 -10.34 15.70
N ASP A 231 7.22 -10.33 15.73
CA ASP A 231 6.36 -11.32 15.06
C ASP A 231 6.62 -11.34 13.55
N PHE A 232 6.74 -10.16 12.92
CA PHE A 232 7.07 -10.04 11.51
C PHE A 232 8.47 -10.55 11.16
N MET A 233 9.41 -10.54 12.09
CA MET A 233 10.72 -11.15 11.89
C MET A 233 10.76 -12.62 12.31
N GLU A 234 9.72 -13.13 12.96
CA GLU A 234 9.69 -14.45 13.59
C GLU A 234 10.90 -14.65 14.53
N GLU A 235 11.21 -13.64 15.33
CA GLU A 235 12.35 -13.65 16.26
C GLU A 235 11.96 -13.00 17.58
N ASP A 236 12.46 -13.56 18.68
CA ASP A 236 12.27 -12.98 20.00
C ASP A 236 12.97 -11.62 20.11
N LEU A 237 12.26 -10.66 20.69
CA LEU A 237 12.75 -9.32 20.97
C LEU A 237 12.66 -9.04 22.48
N ASP A 238 13.74 -9.35 23.19
CA ASP A 238 13.86 -9.01 24.60
C ASP A 238 14.21 -7.54 24.77
N LEU A 239 13.29 -6.78 25.36
CA LEU A 239 13.44 -5.35 25.63
C LEU A 239 13.76 -5.08 27.11
N THR A 240 14.02 -6.11 27.91
CA THR A 240 14.35 -5.98 29.33
C THR A 240 15.60 -5.11 29.50
N GLY A 241 15.48 -4.02 30.25
CA GLY A 241 16.55 -3.04 30.44
C GLY A 241 16.76 -2.05 29.28
N VAL A 242 16.14 -2.29 28.11
CA VAL A 242 16.15 -1.38 26.96
C VAL A 242 14.94 -0.45 27.00
N LEU A 243 13.75 -0.99 27.30
CA LEU A 243 12.50 -0.25 27.33
C LEU A 243 11.70 -0.54 28.60
N ASP A 244 11.40 0.50 29.37
CA ASP A 244 10.49 0.44 30.53
C ASP A 244 9.34 1.43 30.33
N GLY A 245 8.16 0.90 29.99
CA GLY A 245 7.03 1.74 29.58
C GLY A 245 7.40 2.63 28.38
N MET A 246 7.42 3.94 28.59
CA MET A 246 7.83 4.90 27.55
C MET A 246 9.30 5.32 27.68
N MET A 247 10.06 4.81 28.64
CA MET A 247 11.46 5.17 28.85
C MET A 247 12.37 4.24 28.05
N PHE A 248 13.14 4.81 27.12
CA PHE A 248 14.18 4.12 26.38
C PHE A 248 15.54 4.37 27.03
N THR A 249 16.26 3.29 27.31
CA THR A 249 17.65 3.30 27.78
C THR A 249 18.53 2.71 26.69
N PRO A 250 19.38 3.51 26.03
CA PRO A 250 20.22 2.99 24.96
C PRO A 250 21.30 2.03 25.45
N GLY A 251 21.52 0.95 24.71
CA GLY A 251 22.71 0.11 24.85
C GLY A 251 23.92 0.67 24.08
N PRO A 252 25.09 0.02 24.19
CA PRO A 252 26.22 0.27 23.29
C PRO A 252 25.79 0.06 21.84
N THR A 253 26.17 0.96 20.93
CA THR A 253 25.83 0.83 19.51
C THR A 253 27.05 1.08 18.63
N HIS A 254 27.08 0.37 17.50
CA HIS A 254 28.12 0.50 16.49
C HIS A 254 27.54 0.94 15.15
N THR A 255 26.52 1.81 15.12
CA THR A 255 25.97 2.27 13.83
C THR A 255 26.99 3.10 13.04
N VAL A 256 27.07 2.88 11.72
CA VAL A 256 28.04 3.55 10.83
C VAL A 256 27.67 5.00 10.58
N TRP A 257 26.39 5.25 10.33
CA TRP A 257 25.86 6.56 9.99
C TRP A 257 24.41 6.71 10.47
N GLY A 258 23.90 7.94 10.46
CA GLY A 258 22.53 8.25 10.84
C GLY A 258 22.44 9.55 11.61
N ASN A 259 21.32 9.75 12.31
CA ASN A 259 21.08 10.98 13.08
C ASN A 259 22.17 11.15 14.18
N PRO A 260 22.67 12.37 14.42
CA PRO A 260 23.60 12.72 15.50
C PRO A 260 23.26 12.12 16.88
N ASN A 261 21.96 11.94 17.15
CA ASN A 261 21.48 11.27 18.35
C ASN A 261 21.98 9.82 18.51
N ARG A 262 22.72 9.23 17.57
CA ARG A 262 23.34 7.90 17.72
C ARG A 262 24.47 7.86 18.77
N PHE A 263 25.12 8.99 19.04
CA PHE A 263 26.17 9.11 20.06
C PHE A 263 25.64 9.31 21.49
N ASP A 264 24.32 9.48 21.62
CA ASP A 264 23.68 9.90 22.87
C ASP A 264 23.28 8.70 23.72
N GLY A 265 24.04 8.41 24.78
CA GLY A 265 23.79 7.27 25.69
C GLY A 265 22.75 7.52 26.78
N GLU A 266 22.11 8.69 26.84
CA GLU A 266 21.21 9.02 27.94
C GLU A 266 19.84 8.35 27.80
N SER A 267 19.29 7.85 28.91
CA SER A 267 17.89 7.39 28.97
C SER A 267 16.92 8.53 28.73
N ARG A 268 15.94 8.33 27.85
CA ARG A 268 15.00 9.38 27.45
C ARG A 268 13.59 8.81 27.22
N PRO A 269 12.55 9.58 27.54
CA PRO A 269 11.19 9.19 27.23
C PRO A 269 10.97 9.23 25.71
N ILE A 270 10.39 8.17 25.16
CA ILE A 270 9.78 8.14 23.84
C ILE A 270 8.62 9.14 23.89
N ARG A 271 8.74 10.19 23.07
CA ARG A 271 7.73 11.24 22.97
C ARG A 271 7.42 11.51 21.52
N ARG A 272 6.15 11.76 21.28
CA ARG A 272 5.66 12.22 19.99
C ARG A 272 6.17 13.65 19.73
N ASP A 273 6.88 13.83 18.63
CA ASP A 273 7.34 15.15 18.18
C ASP A 273 6.24 15.82 17.34
N ASP A 274 5.33 16.48 18.06
CA ASP A 274 4.17 17.23 17.54
C ASP A 274 4.39 18.75 17.51
N GLY A 275 5.59 19.24 17.83
CA GLY A 275 5.89 20.68 17.85
C GLY A 275 5.60 21.38 16.53
N TRP A 276 5.64 20.65 15.42
CA TRP A 276 5.27 21.13 14.09
C TRP A 276 3.83 21.62 13.98
N ILE A 277 2.90 21.12 14.80
CA ILE A 277 1.48 21.53 14.78
C ILE A 277 1.36 23.03 15.08
N ASN A 278 2.16 23.52 16.03
CA ASN A 278 2.12 24.90 16.50
C ASN A 278 3.19 25.78 15.85
N GLU A 279 4.35 25.23 15.50
CA GLU A 279 5.49 25.98 14.96
C GLU A 279 5.43 26.19 13.44
N GLN A 280 4.78 25.30 12.70
CA GLN A 280 4.83 25.35 11.23
C GLN A 280 3.90 26.45 10.69
N ARG A 281 4.41 27.27 9.76
CA ARG A 281 3.61 28.32 9.10
C ARG A 281 2.38 27.68 8.45
N LYS A 282 1.18 28.24 8.70
CA LYS A 282 -0.10 27.69 8.21
C LYS A 282 -0.10 27.40 6.71
N LEU A 283 0.45 28.29 5.89
CA LEU A 283 0.58 28.09 4.43
C LEU A 283 1.50 26.94 4.06
N THR A 284 2.61 26.76 4.78
CA THR A 284 3.54 25.63 4.59
C THR A 284 2.89 24.31 4.99
N SER A 285 2.20 24.28 6.12
CA SER A 285 1.44 23.10 6.56
C SER A 285 0.35 22.74 5.56
N LEU A 286 -0.42 23.73 5.08
CA LEU A 286 -1.45 23.52 4.06
C LEU A 286 -0.84 23.00 2.76
N PHE A 287 0.24 23.61 2.29
CA PHE A 287 0.94 23.17 1.09
C PHE A 287 1.40 21.71 1.21
N LEU A 288 2.15 21.38 2.27
CA LEU A 288 2.65 20.02 2.50
C LEU A 288 1.52 19.00 2.63
N SER A 289 0.41 19.38 3.26
CA SER A 289 -0.73 18.49 3.42
C SER A 289 -1.44 18.24 2.08
N VAL A 290 -1.70 19.28 1.30
CA VAL A 290 -2.39 19.17 0.00
C VAL A 290 -1.50 18.45 -1.03
N SER A 291 -0.24 18.84 -1.13
CA SER A 291 0.69 18.33 -2.14
C SER A 291 1.07 16.85 -1.93
N ASN A 292 1.08 16.39 -0.68
CA ASN A 292 1.36 14.99 -0.35
C ASN A 292 0.08 14.15 -0.19
N SER A 293 -1.12 14.77 -0.20
CA SER A 293 -2.39 14.09 0.08
C SER A 293 -2.67 12.83 -0.75
N PRO A 294 -2.31 12.72 -2.05
CA PRO A 294 -2.58 11.50 -2.81
C PRO A 294 -1.84 10.27 -2.26
N VAL A 295 -0.65 10.49 -1.70
CA VAL A 295 0.18 9.41 -1.13
C VAL A 295 -0.06 9.29 0.38
N SER A 296 -0.05 10.40 1.11
CA SER A 296 -0.19 10.39 2.58
C SER A 296 -1.56 9.89 3.06
N SER A 297 -2.62 10.08 2.27
CA SER A 297 -3.96 9.53 2.58
C SER A 297 -4.00 8.00 2.58
N ARG A 298 -3.12 7.33 1.80
CA ARG A 298 -2.96 5.85 1.81
C ARG A 298 -2.44 5.32 3.15
N TYR A 299 -1.90 6.21 3.98
CA TYR A 299 -1.37 5.95 5.32
C TYR A 299 -2.26 6.53 6.44
N GLY A 300 -3.46 7.01 6.12
CA GLY A 300 -4.38 7.56 7.12
C GLY A 300 -4.07 8.99 7.57
N TYR A 301 -3.11 9.69 6.94
CA TYR A 301 -2.84 11.10 7.26
C TYR A 301 -3.90 12.01 6.62
N ARG A 302 -4.42 12.95 7.42
CA ARG A 302 -5.49 13.87 6.99
C ARG A 302 -4.91 15.10 6.28
N ILE A 303 -5.68 15.62 5.31
CA ILE A 303 -5.38 16.90 4.62
C ILE A 303 -5.60 18.10 5.56
N LEU A 304 -6.54 17.96 6.51
CA LEU A 304 -6.87 18.97 7.51
C LEU A 304 -6.95 18.30 8.89
N GLY A 305 -6.40 18.96 9.91
CA GLY A 305 -6.26 18.40 11.27
C GLY A 305 -4.90 17.74 11.49
N SER A 306 -4.38 17.83 12.72
CA SER A 306 -3.04 17.33 13.10
C SER A 306 -3.04 15.87 13.52
N GLU A 307 -4.19 15.32 13.89
CA GLU A 307 -4.27 13.90 14.24
C GLU A 307 -4.41 13.05 12.97
N PRO A 308 -3.55 12.03 12.82
CA PRO A 308 -3.82 10.97 11.86
C PRO A 308 -5.25 10.45 12.12
N LYS A 309 -5.99 10.04 11.07
CA LYS A 309 -7.03 9.03 11.36
C LYS A 309 -6.29 7.87 12.00
N PRO A 310 -6.85 7.17 13.00
CA PRO A 310 -6.39 5.80 13.23
C PRO A 310 -6.27 5.16 11.85
N LEU A 311 -5.11 4.58 11.52
CA LEU A 311 -5.17 3.46 10.60
C LEU A 311 -6.26 2.59 11.22
N ASN A 312 -7.21 2.12 10.43
CA ASN A 312 -8.20 1.20 10.95
C ASN A 312 -7.46 -0.06 11.42
N GLU A 313 -6.87 -0.03 12.61
CA GLU A 313 -6.46 -1.19 13.40
C GLU A 313 -7.71 -1.92 13.89
N ASN A 314 -8.89 -1.31 13.74
CA ASN A 314 -10.21 -1.89 13.98
C ASN A 314 -11.03 -2.16 12.69
N GLU A 315 -10.41 -2.24 11.50
CA GLU A 315 -11.01 -2.95 10.34
C GLU A 315 -10.10 -4.05 9.80
N VAL A 316 -9.16 -4.53 10.60
CA VAL A 316 -8.88 -5.96 10.67
C VAL A 316 -8.66 -6.28 12.16
N ALA A 317 -9.74 -6.29 12.94
CA ALA A 317 -9.88 -7.51 13.72
C ALA A 317 -9.93 -8.60 12.65
N PRO A 318 -9.17 -9.70 12.76
CA PRO A 318 -9.51 -10.86 11.97
C PRO A 318 -10.90 -11.27 12.47
N VAL A 319 -11.93 -10.68 11.88
CA VAL A 319 -13.17 -11.36 11.74
C VAL A 319 -12.84 -12.39 10.70
N HIS A 320 -12.34 -13.52 11.18
CA HIS A 320 -12.08 -14.65 10.33
C HIS A 320 -13.41 -14.99 9.68
N SER A 321 -13.58 -14.53 8.45
CA SER A 321 -14.17 -15.40 7.46
C SER A 321 -13.48 -16.76 7.66
N PRO A 322 -14.22 -17.87 7.80
CA PRO A 322 -13.61 -19.19 7.83
C PRO A 322 -12.98 -19.55 6.47
N TYR A 323 -13.00 -18.64 5.49
CA TYR A 323 -12.54 -18.82 4.14
C TYR A 323 -11.36 -17.90 3.82
N GLU A 324 -10.34 -18.46 3.19
CA GLU A 324 -9.20 -17.70 2.64
C GLU A 324 -9.50 -17.23 1.21
N TRP A 325 -8.84 -16.15 0.79
CA TRP A 325 -9.01 -15.59 -0.56
C TRP A 325 -8.59 -16.58 -1.64
N GLU A 326 -7.42 -17.21 -1.49
CA GLU A 326 -6.84 -18.11 -2.48
C GLU A 326 -7.77 -19.30 -2.72
N THR A 327 -8.27 -19.92 -1.65
CA THR A 327 -9.25 -21.02 -1.75
C THR A 327 -10.55 -20.56 -2.39
N THR A 328 -11.05 -19.37 -2.02
CA THR A 328 -12.29 -18.84 -2.60
C THR A 328 -12.15 -18.54 -4.08
N TRP A 329 -11.04 -17.92 -4.48
CA TRP A 329 -10.77 -17.61 -5.87
C TRP A 329 -10.64 -18.87 -6.72
N GLU A 330 -9.97 -19.90 -6.22
CA GLU A 330 -9.85 -21.20 -6.90
C GLU A 330 -11.21 -21.85 -7.19
N ILE A 331 -12.18 -21.70 -6.29
CA ILE A 331 -13.56 -22.17 -6.49
C ILE A 331 -14.26 -21.32 -7.57
N VAL A 332 -14.29 -19.99 -7.39
CA VAL A 332 -15.14 -19.14 -8.24
C VAL A 332 -14.54 -18.82 -9.62
N LYS A 333 -13.23 -18.98 -9.82
CA LYS A 333 -12.56 -18.56 -11.07
C LYS A 333 -13.14 -19.24 -12.31
N GLY A 334 -13.56 -20.50 -12.19
CA GLY A 334 -14.11 -21.32 -13.27
C GLY A 334 -15.60 -21.09 -13.55
N TRP A 335 -16.31 -20.42 -12.65
CA TRP A 335 -17.73 -20.13 -12.83
C TRP A 335 -17.96 -19.05 -13.90
N GLN A 336 -19.10 -19.15 -14.58
CA GLN A 336 -19.53 -18.14 -15.55
C GLN A 336 -19.75 -16.78 -14.85
N GLY A 337 -19.43 -15.70 -15.56
CA GLY A 337 -19.55 -14.33 -15.08
C GLY A 337 -18.32 -13.47 -15.38
N TRP A 338 -18.53 -12.17 -15.54
CA TRP A 338 -17.52 -11.20 -16.01
C TRP A 338 -16.81 -10.48 -14.86
N MET A 339 -16.11 -11.24 -14.02
CA MET A 339 -15.29 -10.71 -12.93
C MET A 339 -13.87 -11.27 -12.96
N ARG A 340 -12.87 -10.40 -13.13
CA ARG A 340 -11.45 -10.77 -13.02
C ARG A 340 -10.98 -10.78 -11.57
N GLU A 341 -9.86 -11.47 -11.32
CA GLU A 341 -9.29 -11.66 -9.97
C GLU A 341 -9.09 -10.35 -9.21
N ALA A 342 -8.52 -9.32 -9.85
CA ALA A 342 -8.31 -8.03 -9.21
C ALA A 342 -9.62 -7.31 -8.83
N GLN A 343 -10.71 -7.56 -9.56
CA GLN A 343 -12.05 -7.03 -9.24
C GLN A 343 -12.66 -7.83 -8.08
N GLY A 344 -12.56 -9.16 -8.13
CA GLY A 344 -12.99 -10.04 -7.03
C GLY A 344 -12.26 -9.73 -5.73
N LYS A 345 -10.94 -9.50 -5.77
CA LYS A 345 -10.16 -9.14 -4.57
C LYS A 345 -10.59 -7.80 -4.00
N ALA A 346 -10.99 -6.85 -4.85
CA ALA A 346 -11.50 -5.58 -4.38
C ALA A 346 -12.86 -5.73 -3.67
N LEU A 347 -13.76 -6.56 -4.21
CA LEU A 347 -15.03 -6.89 -3.57
C LEU A 347 -14.82 -7.63 -2.24
N TRP A 348 -13.92 -8.62 -2.21
CA TRP A 348 -13.50 -9.32 -1.00
C TRP A 348 -13.08 -8.33 0.08
N ASN A 349 -12.08 -7.49 -0.21
CA ASN A 349 -11.58 -6.54 0.77
C ASN A 349 -12.67 -5.55 1.23
N ALA A 350 -13.63 -5.18 0.38
CA ALA A 350 -14.73 -4.29 0.75
C ALA A 350 -15.75 -4.97 1.67
N ALA A 351 -16.10 -6.23 1.39
CA ALA A 351 -16.95 -7.03 2.24
C ALA A 351 -16.33 -7.29 3.63
N GLU A 352 -15.01 -7.50 3.70
CA GLU A 352 -14.26 -7.68 4.95
C GLU A 352 -14.32 -6.44 5.87
N ARG A 353 -14.42 -5.24 5.29
CA ARG A 353 -14.54 -3.98 6.06
C ARG A 353 -15.93 -3.76 6.65
N VAL A 354 -16.93 -4.52 6.23
CA VAL A 354 -18.29 -4.38 6.75
C VAL A 354 -18.34 -4.94 8.17
N LYS A 355 -18.73 -4.08 9.11
CA LYS A 355 -18.76 -4.42 10.53
C LYS A 355 -19.81 -5.49 10.83
N PRO A 356 -19.60 -6.33 11.86
CA PRO A 356 -20.64 -7.24 12.37
C PRO A 356 -21.99 -6.54 12.55
N GLY A 357 -23.06 -7.17 12.05
CA GLY A 357 -24.42 -6.63 12.01
C GLY A 357 -24.70 -5.61 10.88
N GLY A 358 -23.71 -5.32 10.03
CA GLY A 358 -23.88 -4.48 8.85
C GLY A 358 -24.57 -5.20 7.67
N GLN A 359 -24.76 -4.48 6.57
CA GLN A 359 -25.47 -4.97 5.39
C GLN A 359 -24.72 -4.71 4.07
N ILE A 360 -24.57 -5.78 3.29
CA ILE A 360 -24.07 -5.78 1.92
C ILE A 360 -25.25 -5.98 0.97
N VAL A 361 -25.33 -5.16 -0.06
CA VAL A 361 -26.31 -5.32 -1.15
C VAL A 361 -25.57 -5.39 -2.47
N GLU A 362 -25.84 -6.44 -3.24
CA GLU A 362 -25.43 -6.60 -4.63
C GLU A 362 -26.64 -6.42 -5.55
N ILE A 363 -26.46 -5.71 -6.66
CA ILE A 363 -27.44 -5.58 -7.74
C ILE A 363 -26.80 -6.16 -8.99
N GLY A 364 -27.43 -7.18 -9.58
CA GLY A 364 -26.87 -7.97 -10.68
C GLY A 364 -25.96 -9.06 -10.14
N SER A 365 -26.52 -10.24 -9.94
CA SER A 365 -25.83 -11.38 -9.32
C SER A 365 -25.51 -12.48 -10.32
N PHE A 366 -26.21 -12.53 -11.46
CA PHE A 366 -26.07 -13.55 -12.50
C PHE A 366 -25.99 -14.95 -11.86
N GLN A 367 -24.94 -15.73 -12.14
CA GLN A 367 -24.73 -17.06 -11.57
C GLN A 367 -23.95 -17.06 -10.23
N GLY A 368 -23.82 -15.92 -9.55
CA GLY A 368 -23.41 -15.87 -8.13
C GLY A 368 -21.90 -15.77 -7.86
N LYS A 369 -21.08 -15.49 -8.88
CA LYS A 369 -19.62 -15.40 -8.75
C LYS A 369 -19.18 -14.31 -7.75
N SER A 370 -19.73 -13.11 -7.88
CA SER A 370 -19.47 -11.99 -6.95
C SER A 370 -20.21 -12.17 -5.62
N ALA A 371 -21.46 -12.63 -5.64
CA ALA A 371 -22.22 -12.98 -4.42
C ALA A 371 -21.44 -13.93 -3.49
N ALA A 372 -20.83 -14.99 -4.04
CA ALA A 372 -20.02 -15.92 -3.27
C ALA A 372 -18.77 -15.26 -2.67
N VAL A 373 -18.08 -14.39 -3.42
CA VAL A 373 -16.92 -13.63 -2.94
C VAL A 373 -17.32 -12.72 -1.77
N LEU A 374 -18.44 -12.01 -1.90
CA LEU A 374 -18.96 -11.11 -0.86
C LEU A 374 -19.34 -11.89 0.40
N ALA A 375 -20.11 -12.97 0.24
CA ALA A 375 -20.63 -13.76 1.36
C ALA A 375 -19.54 -14.55 2.09
N ARG A 376 -18.55 -15.08 1.35
CA ARG A 376 -17.39 -15.75 1.95
C ARG A 376 -16.52 -14.75 2.69
N SER A 377 -16.32 -13.54 2.20
CA SER A 377 -15.44 -12.58 2.87
C SER A 377 -16.07 -11.88 4.09
N ALA A 378 -17.38 -11.70 4.11
CA ALA A 378 -18.06 -10.93 5.15
C ALA A 378 -18.17 -11.70 6.48
N ASP A 379 -18.20 -10.95 7.59
CA ASP A 379 -18.50 -11.52 8.91
C ASP A 379 -19.81 -12.34 8.89
N SER A 380 -19.86 -13.41 9.68
CA SER A 380 -21.05 -14.27 9.81
C SER A 380 -22.33 -13.55 10.24
N SER A 381 -22.24 -12.40 10.92
CA SER A 381 -23.41 -11.61 11.31
C SER A 381 -23.80 -10.52 10.30
N VAL A 382 -22.98 -10.30 9.26
CA VAL A 382 -23.32 -9.39 8.17
C VAL A 382 -24.38 -10.01 7.29
N THR A 383 -25.40 -9.22 6.97
CA THR A 383 -26.46 -9.58 6.02
C THR A 383 -25.98 -9.32 4.59
N VAL A 384 -26.08 -10.32 3.72
CA VAL A 384 -25.75 -10.19 2.30
C VAL A 384 -27.00 -10.41 1.48
N VAL A 385 -27.42 -9.39 0.72
CA VAL A 385 -28.58 -9.46 -0.17
C VAL A 385 -28.12 -9.36 -1.61
N ALA A 386 -28.47 -10.36 -2.41
CA ALA A 386 -28.25 -10.42 -3.85
C ALA A 386 -29.56 -10.08 -4.57
N ILE A 387 -29.58 -9.00 -5.36
CA ILE A 387 -30.77 -8.58 -6.12
C ILE A 387 -30.54 -8.91 -7.59
N ASP A 388 -31.28 -9.87 -8.10
CA ASP A 388 -31.27 -10.23 -9.52
C ASP A 388 -32.60 -10.87 -9.90
N PRO A 389 -33.35 -10.33 -10.89
CA PRO A 389 -34.63 -10.91 -11.29
C PRO A 389 -34.49 -12.30 -11.89
N HIS A 390 -33.33 -12.66 -12.44
CA HIS A 390 -33.12 -13.88 -13.24
C HIS A 390 -34.24 -14.04 -14.28
N ALA A 391 -34.53 -12.96 -15.00
CA ALA A 391 -35.60 -12.87 -16.00
C ALA A 391 -35.13 -13.26 -17.43
N GLY A 392 -33.85 -13.59 -17.59
CA GLY A 392 -33.25 -14.05 -18.84
C GLY A 392 -32.86 -12.94 -19.81
N ASN A 393 -33.16 -11.67 -19.51
CA ASN A 393 -32.77 -10.50 -20.30
C ASN A 393 -31.56 -9.78 -19.69
N ASP A 394 -30.85 -9.02 -20.52
CA ASP A 394 -29.65 -8.25 -20.12
C ASP A 394 -28.63 -9.10 -19.34
N ARG A 395 -28.43 -10.36 -19.79
CA ARG A 395 -27.56 -11.35 -19.13
C ARG A 395 -26.08 -11.04 -19.30
N GLY A 396 -25.73 -10.26 -20.33
CA GLY A 396 -24.35 -9.95 -20.68
C GLY A 396 -24.16 -9.40 -22.10
N PRO A 397 -22.92 -9.29 -22.59
CA PRO A 397 -22.62 -8.64 -23.87
C PRO A 397 -23.28 -9.31 -25.09
N GLY A 398 -24.36 -8.71 -25.58
CA GLY A 398 -25.10 -9.19 -26.76
C GLY A 398 -26.36 -9.99 -26.42
N GLU A 399 -26.66 -10.20 -25.14
CA GLU A 399 -27.81 -10.99 -24.64
C GLU A 399 -28.88 -10.08 -24.03
N TRP A 400 -29.43 -9.18 -24.86
CA TRP A 400 -30.38 -8.15 -24.43
C TRP A 400 -31.83 -8.65 -24.37
N ASP A 401 -32.20 -9.56 -25.28
CA ASP A 401 -33.52 -10.18 -25.37
C ASP A 401 -33.50 -11.51 -24.61
N GLY A 402 -34.46 -11.72 -23.71
CA GLY A 402 -34.44 -12.85 -22.78
C GLY A 402 -35.57 -13.86 -22.98
N VAL A 403 -35.26 -15.13 -22.72
CA VAL A 403 -36.24 -16.21 -22.61
C VAL A 403 -36.34 -16.61 -21.14
N ALA A 404 -37.54 -16.88 -20.63
CA ALA A 404 -37.74 -17.22 -19.21
C ALA A 404 -36.94 -18.46 -18.77
N GLU A 405 -36.72 -19.40 -19.69
CA GLU A 405 -35.93 -20.63 -19.48
C GLU A 405 -34.47 -20.32 -19.16
N ASP A 406 -33.87 -19.35 -19.87
CA ASP A 406 -32.51 -18.87 -19.64
C ASP A 406 -32.36 -18.22 -18.27
N GLY A 407 -33.34 -17.41 -17.87
CA GLY A 407 -33.38 -16.80 -16.55
C GLY A 407 -33.49 -17.86 -15.44
N GLN A 408 -34.34 -18.87 -15.62
CA GLN A 408 -34.43 -19.97 -14.66
C GLN A 408 -33.12 -20.76 -14.58
N ALA A 409 -32.44 -21.01 -15.69
CA ALA A 409 -31.14 -21.69 -15.70
C ALA A 409 -30.07 -20.88 -14.94
N ASP A 410 -30.05 -19.55 -15.05
CA ASP A 410 -29.14 -18.70 -14.27
C ASP A 410 -29.46 -18.75 -12.78
N HIS A 411 -30.74 -18.78 -12.41
CA HIS A 411 -31.16 -18.92 -11.02
C HIS A 411 -30.72 -20.27 -10.44
N ASP A 412 -30.92 -21.36 -11.18
CA ASP A 412 -30.52 -22.69 -10.75
C ASP A 412 -28.99 -22.79 -10.60
N ALA A 413 -28.24 -22.20 -11.54
CA ALA A 413 -26.78 -22.10 -11.47
C ALA A 413 -26.32 -21.22 -10.29
N PHE A 414 -27.00 -20.11 -10.01
CA PHE A 414 -26.75 -19.25 -8.86
C PHE A 414 -26.87 -20.03 -7.55
N ILE A 415 -27.96 -20.78 -7.36
CA ILE A 415 -28.16 -21.60 -6.15
C ILE A 415 -27.11 -22.73 -6.06
N ALA A 416 -26.81 -23.40 -7.17
CA ALA A 416 -25.80 -24.46 -7.21
C ALA A 416 -24.40 -23.94 -6.85
N ASN A 417 -23.99 -22.80 -7.42
CA ASN A 417 -22.70 -22.18 -7.16
C ASN A 417 -22.59 -21.70 -5.70
N LEU A 418 -23.61 -21.04 -5.15
CA LEU A 418 -23.59 -20.65 -3.74
C LEU A 418 -23.54 -21.86 -2.79
N THR A 419 -24.15 -22.97 -3.18
CA THR A 419 -24.08 -24.24 -2.44
C THR A 419 -22.67 -24.82 -2.49
N GLU A 420 -22.04 -24.86 -3.66
CA GLU A 420 -20.63 -25.27 -3.84
C GLU A 420 -19.67 -24.41 -3.00
N ALA A 421 -19.89 -23.09 -2.97
CA ALA A 421 -19.13 -22.18 -2.15
C ALA A 421 -19.45 -22.26 -0.64
N GLY A 422 -20.47 -23.03 -0.22
CA GLY A 422 -20.86 -23.20 1.17
C GLY A 422 -21.53 -21.97 1.78
N VAL A 423 -22.13 -21.09 0.97
CA VAL A 423 -22.70 -19.81 1.41
C VAL A 423 -24.15 -19.59 0.96
N VAL A 424 -24.84 -20.61 0.46
CA VAL A 424 -26.25 -20.50 0.05
C VAL A 424 -27.15 -19.95 1.16
N GLU A 425 -26.97 -20.38 2.40
CA GLU A 425 -27.74 -19.89 3.57
C GLU A 425 -27.28 -18.50 4.05
N ARG A 426 -26.16 -17.98 3.55
CA ARG A 426 -25.60 -16.66 3.91
C ARG A 426 -26.12 -15.54 3.02
N VAL A 427 -26.65 -15.88 1.84
CA VAL A 427 -27.08 -14.92 0.84
C VAL A 427 -28.60 -14.93 0.74
N THR A 428 -29.23 -13.80 1.03
CA THR A 428 -30.64 -13.61 0.73
C THR A 428 -30.78 -13.21 -0.72
N HIS A 429 -31.39 -14.07 -1.55
CA HIS A 429 -31.67 -13.74 -2.95
C HIS A 429 -33.02 -13.03 -3.07
N ALA A 430 -32.97 -11.73 -3.37
CA ALA A 430 -34.12 -10.94 -3.77
C ALA A 430 -34.31 -11.10 -5.29
N ARG A 431 -35.05 -12.15 -5.68
CA ARG A 431 -35.36 -12.44 -7.10
C ARG A 431 -36.36 -11.46 -7.69
N GLU A 432 -35.93 -10.22 -7.91
CA GLU A 432 -36.77 -9.10 -8.35
C GLU A 432 -35.92 -8.03 -9.06
N PHE A 433 -36.55 -7.20 -9.89
CA PHE A 433 -35.88 -6.04 -10.48
C PHE A 433 -35.50 -5.02 -9.40
N SER A 434 -34.33 -4.40 -9.55
CA SER A 434 -33.78 -3.46 -8.54
C SER A 434 -34.70 -2.28 -8.23
N ASN A 435 -35.50 -1.82 -9.20
CA ASN A 435 -36.46 -0.73 -9.02
C ASN A 435 -37.71 -1.15 -8.20
N LEU A 436 -37.95 -2.45 -8.02
CA LEU A 436 -39.08 -3.03 -7.27
C LEU A 436 -38.61 -3.69 -5.95
N ALA A 437 -37.34 -4.08 -5.83
CA ALA A 437 -36.79 -4.79 -4.68
C ALA A 437 -36.61 -3.94 -3.41
N SER A 438 -36.97 -2.65 -3.40
CA SER A 438 -36.74 -1.77 -2.24
C SER A 438 -37.42 -2.25 -0.95
N GLY A 439 -38.55 -2.95 -1.05
CA GLY A 439 -39.27 -3.54 0.10
C GLY A 439 -38.68 -4.86 0.61
N LEU A 440 -37.77 -5.48 -0.14
CA LEU A 440 -37.10 -6.73 0.22
C LEU A 440 -35.77 -6.50 0.96
N VAL A 441 -35.31 -5.25 1.00
CA VAL A 441 -34.08 -4.85 1.65
C VAL A 441 -34.42 -3.83 2.72
N GLU A 442 -34.27 -4.19 3.98
CA GLU A 442 -34.56 -3.31 5.10
C GLU A 442 -33.31 -2.56 5.58
N GLY A 443 -33.49 -1.32 6.02
CA GLY A 443 -32.44 -0.59 6.72
C GLY A 443 -31.34 0.03 5.84
N PRO A 444 -30.29 0.56 6.50
CA PRO A 444 -29.16 1.18 5.83
C PRO A 444 -28.21 0.17 5.20
N ILE A 445 -27.45 0.61 4.20
CA ILE A 445 -26.46 -0.22 3.50
C ILE A 445 -25.04 0.23 3.87
N ASP A 446 -24.18 -0.72 4.25
CA ASP A 446 -22.77 -0.45 4.54
C ASP A 446 -21.90 -0.61 3.28
N PHE A 447 -22.23 -1.59 2.45
CA PHE A 447 -21.56 -1.78 1.15
C PHE A 447 -22.56 -2.11 0.05
N LEU A 448 -22.52 -1.33 -1.03
CA LEU A 448 -23.34 -1.52 -2.22
C LEU A 448 -22.47 -1.91 -3.42
N TYR A 449 -22.77 -3.01 -4.09
CA TYR A 449 -22.17 -3.39 -5.36
C TYR A 449 -23.21 -3.32 -6.48
N VAL A 450 -22.94 -2.53 -7.53
CA VAL A 450 -23.82 -2.32 -8.68
C VAL A 450 -23.18 -2.91 -9.94
N ASP A 451 -23.77 -3.99 -10.44
CA ASP A 451 -23.39 -4.75 -11.63
C ASP A 451 -24.63 -5.27 -12.38
N GLY A 452 -25.74 -4.53 -12.29
CA GLY A 452 -26.99 -4.84 -12.97
C GLY A 452 -27.01 -4.33 -14.42
N ALA A 453 -28.18 -3.92 -14.89
CA ALA A 453 -28.40 -3.54 -16.28
C ALA A 453 -27.51 -2.39 -16.76
N HIS A 454 -26.91 -2.55 -17.95
CA HIS A 454 -25.92 -1.60 -18.51
C HIS A 454 -26.54 -0.40 -19.24
N GLY A 455 -27.87 -0.27 -19.20
CA GLY A 455 -28.61 0.89 -19.72
C GLY A 455 -28.43 2.14 -18.85
N TYR A 456 -28.51 3.33 -19.44
CA TYR A 456 -28.26 4.58 -18.70
C TYR A 456 -29.31 4.85 -17.61
N ALA A 457 -30.59 4.60 -17.92
CA ALA A 457 -31.69 4.79 -16.98
C ALA A 457 -31.62 3.83 -15.78
N PRO A 458 -31.52 2.49 -15.96
CA PRO A 458 -31.40 1.58 -14.83
C PRO A 458 -30.13 1.83 -14.00
N ALA A 459 -28.96 2.00 -14.64
CA ALA A 459 -27.73 2.31 -13.91
C ALA A 459 -27.83 3.63 -13.12
N SER A 460 -28.50 4.66 -13.66
CA SER A 460 -28.71 5.92 -12.94
C SER A 460 -29.65 5.75 -11.75
N ASP A 461 -30.73 4.97 -11.89
CA ASP A 461 -31.65 4.66 -10.79
C ASP A 461 -30.91 3.89 -9.69
N ASP A 462 -30.12 2.88 -10.05
CA ASP A 462 -29.34 2.09 -9.08
C ASP A 462 -28.34 2.96 -8.31
N ILE A 463 -27.56 3.78 -9.01
CA ILE A 463 -26.58 4.69 -8.40
C ILE A 463 -27.25 5.69 -7.45
N THR A 464 -28.43 6.19 -7.80
CA THR A 464 -29.06 7.27 -7.03
C THR A 464 -29.96 6.77 -5.91
N ARG A 465 -30.82 5.79 -6.19
CA ARG A 465 -31.78 5.23 -5.25
C ARG A 465 -31.09 4.35 -4.22
N TRP A 466 -30.36 3.33 -4.66
CA TRP A 466 -29.64 2.43 -3.76
C TRP A 466 -28.42 3.10 -3.15
N GLY A 467 -27.66 3.87 -3.92
CA GLY A 467 -26.60 4.73 -3.38
C GLY A 467 -27.12 5.81 -2.41
N GLY A 468 -28.42 6.13 -2.45
CA GLY A 468 -29.07 7.00 -1.46
C GLY A 468 -29.09 6.40 -0.06
N ARG A 469 -29.17 5.06 0.04
CA ARG A 469 -29.30 4.28 1.27
C ARG A 469 -27.96 3.92 1.94
N VAL A 470 -26.84 4.15 1.24
CA VAL A 470 -25.51 3.88 1.78
C VAL A 470 -25.17 4.88 2.89
N VAL A 471 -24.75 4.36 4.05
CA VAL A 471 -24.39 5.16 5.23
C VAL A 471 -23.14 5.99 4.99
N VAL A 472 -22.99 7.10 5.70
CA VAL A 472 -21.72 7.85 5.68
C VAL A 472 -20.61 6.97 6.26
N GLY A 473 -19.53 6.81 5.51
CA GLY A 473 -18.45 5.85 5.79
C GLY A 473 -18.59 4.52 5.05
N GLY A 474 -19.77 4.20 4.52
CA GLY A 474 -20.00 3.03 3.68
C GLY A 474 -19.44 3.20 2.26
N GLU A 475 -19.41 2.10 1.52
CA GLU A 475 -18.81 2.03 0.18
C GLU A 475 -19.86 1.70 -0.89
N MET A 476 -19.61 2.17 -2.12
CA MET A 476 -20.38 1.79 -3.30
C MET A 476 -19.43 1.49 -4.46
N PHE A 477 -19.46 0.27 -4.98
CA PHE A 477 -18.66 -0.15 -6.12
C PHE A 477 -19.58 -0.34 -7.33
N ILE A 478 -19.13 0.10 -8.50
CA ILE A 478 -19.91 0.05 -9.74
C ILE A 478 -19.03 -0.61 -10.80
N HIS A 479 -19.50 -1.69 -11.40
CA HIS A 479 -18.79 -2.37 -12.48
C HIS A 479 -19.05 -1.69 -13.83
N ASP A 480 -18.26 -2.06 -14.83
CA ASP A 480 -18.34 -1.58 -16.21
C ASP A 480 -18.20 -0.07 -16.44
N VAL A 481 -17.70 0.65 -15.44
CA VAL A 481 -17.32 2.05 -15.59
C VAL A 481 -16.11 2.16 -16.50
N TYR A 482 -16.22 3.04 -17.50
CA TYR A 482 -15.26 3.22 -18.59
C TYR A 482 -15.14 2.02 -19.55
N ASN A 483 -16.07 1.07 -19.49
CA ASN A 483 -16.22 -0.01 -20.45
C ASN A 483 -17.59 0.05 -21.14
N SER A 484 -18.66 0.34 -20.39
CA SER A 484 -20.00 0.67 -20.91
C SER A 484 -20.18 2.19 -21.04
N LEU A 485 -20.63 2.64 -22.21
CA LEU A 485 -20.91 4.06 -22.49
C LEU A 485 -21.95 4.63 -21.52
N PHE A 486 -23.05 3.90 -21.31
CA PHE A 486 -24.19 4.37 -20.55
C PHE A 486 -23.93 4.36 -19.04
N VAL A 487 -23.26 3.33 -18.53
CA VAL A 487 -22.82 3.30 -17.12
C VAL A 487 -21.81 4.41 -16.85
N THR A 488 -20.86 4.63 -17.76
CA THR A 488 -19.90 5.74 -17.65
C THR A 488 -20.61 7.09 -17.62
N LEU A 489 -21.62 7.29 -18.47
CA LEU A 489 -22.40 8.53 -18.48
C LEU A 489 -23.19 8.72 -17.18
N ALA A 490 -23.80 7.67 -16.64
CA ALA A 490 -24.51 7.70 -15.35
C ALA A 490 -23.57 8.09 -14.21
N VAL A 491 -22.39 7.48 -14.14
CA VAL A 491 -21.33 7.81 -13.17
C VAL A 491 -20.88 9.26 -13.32
N LEU A 492 -20.56 9.72 -14.53
CA LEU A 492 -20.11 11.08 -14.76
C LEU A 492 -21.20 12.10 -14.36
N ARG A 493 -22.46 11.81 -14.63
CA ARG A 493 -23.58 12.68 -14.27
C ARG A 493 -23.80 12.76 -12.76
N HIS A 494 -23.82 11.61 -12.07
CA HIS A 494 -24.28 11.54 -10.69
C HIS A 494 -23.16 11.60 -9.64
N LEU A 495 -21.94 11.20 -10.00
CA LEU A 495 -20.85 11.01 -9.05
C LEU A 495 -19.67 11.97 -9.27
N SER A 496 -19.39 12.39 -10.51
CA SER A 496 -18.18 13.18 -10.79
C SER A 496 -18.12 14.52 -10.07
N LEU A 497 -19.27 15.18 -9.92
CA LEU A 497 -19.42 16.45 -9.20
C LEU A 497 -20.19 16.29 -7.88
N SER A 498 -20.35 15.04 -7.40
CA SER A 498 -21.12 14.78 -6.18
C SER A 498 -20.40 15.30 -4.95
N ARG A 499 -21.16 15.91 -4.04
CA ARG A 499 -20.70 16.25 -2.69
C ARG A 499 -20.87 15.09 -1.71
N ARG A 500 -21.54 14.01 -2.09
CA ARG A 500 -21.89 12.89 -1.20
C ARG A 500 -20.99 11.67 -1.37
N TRP A 501 -20.16 11.66 -2.41
CA TRP A 501 -19.37 10.50 -2.80
C TRP A 501 -17.94 10.92 -3.07
N ARG A 502 -16.96 10.22 -2.52
CA ARG A 502 -15.55 10.36 -2.90
C ARG A 502 -15.19 9.24 -3.85
N TYR A 503 -14.64 9.58 -5.01
CA TYR A 503 -14.03 8.60 -5.89
C TYR A 503 -12.68 8.15 -5.28
N VAL A 504 -12.59 6.86 -4.98
CA VAL A 504 -11.42 6.23 -4.35
C VAL A 504 -10.41 5.81 -5.42
N GLY A 505 -10.91 5.17 -6.48
CA GLY A 505 -10.11 4.64 -7.58
C GLY A 505 -10.88 3.59 -8.37
N ARG A 506 -10.17 2.76 -9.13
CA ARG A 506 -10.76 1.65 -9.87
C ARG A 506 -9.82 0.44 -9.96
N ALA A 507 -10.40 -0.75 -10.00
CA ALA A 507 -9.75 -1.98 -10.44
C ALA A 507 -10.29 -2.33 -11.83
N ARG A 508 -9.54 -1.99 -12.89
CA ARG A 508 -10.01 -2.09 -14.28
C ARG A 508 -11.34 -1.31 -14.46
N SER A 509 -12.44 -1.95 -14.85
CA SER A 509 -13.75 -1.30 -15.00
C SER A 509 -14.55 -1.15 -13.71
N LEU A 510 -14.08 -1.71 -12.59
CA LEU A 510 -14.74 -1.60 -11.28
C LEU A 510 -14.35 -0.29 -10.59
N ALA A 511 -15.24 0.70 -10.61
CA ALA A 511 -15.07 1.99 -9.94
C ALA A 511 -15.51 1.93 -8.47
N MET A 512 -14.74 2.57 -7.58
CA MET A 512 -14.91 2.47 -6.13
C MET A 512 -15.20 3.85 -5.52
N TYR A 513 -16.24 3.92 -4.69
CA TYR A 513 -16.66 5.15 -4.01
C TYR A 513 -16.86 4.94 -2.52
N GLU A 514 -16.56 5.99 -1.75
CA GLU A 514 -16.82 6.07 -0.31
C GLU A 514 -17.87 7.17 -0.07
N ARG A 515 -18.88 6.89 0.75
CA ARG A 515 -19.94 7.84 1.10
C ARG A 515 -19.43 8.85 2.11
N VAL A 516 -19.32 10.12 1.72
CA VAL A 516 -18.77 11.20 2.56
C VAL A 516 -19.36 12.56 2.21
N ASN A 517 -19.23 13.53 3.11
CA ASN A 517 -19.55 14.93 2.82
C ASN A 517 -18.31 15.67 2.30
N LEU A 518 -18.25 15.92 0.98
CA LEU A 518 -17.15 16.62 0.32
C LEU A 518 -17.34 18.14 0.30
N GLY A 519 -16.26 18.84 0.64
CA GLY A 519 -16.10 20.26 0.32
C GLY A 519 -15.81 20.50 -1.17
N PRO A 520 -15.78 21.77 -1.61
CA PRO A 520 -15.56 22.13 -3.02
C PRO A 520 -14.29 21.52 -3.65
N PHE A 521 -13.19 21.43 -2.90
CA PHE A 521 -11.96 20.79 -3.37
C PHE A 521 -12.09 19.28 -3.57
N GLY A 522 -12.90 18.60 -2.75
CA GLY A 522 -13.18 17.18 -2.91
C GLY A 522 -13.95 16.90 -4.21
N VAL A 523 -14.92 17.77 -4.52
CA VAL A 523 -15.67 17.73 -5.79
C VAL A 523 -14.73 17.91 -6.98
N LEU A 524 -13.84 18.92 -6.93
CA LEU A 524 -12.86 19.14 -7.99
C LEU A 524 -11.90 17.96 -8.16
N ARG A 525 -11.44 17.35 -7.06
CA ARG A 525 -10.60 16.14 -7.09
C ARG A 525 -11.33 14.98 -7.76
N ASN A 526 -12.58 14.71 -7.40
CA ASN A 526 -13.37 13.65 -8.05
C ASN A 526 -13.44 13.89 -9.55
N PHE A 527 -13.81 15.10 -9.97
CA PHE A 527 -13.89 15.47 -11.37
C PHE A 527 -12.56 15.23 -12.10
N ALA A 528 -11.44 15.70 -11.53
CA ALA A 528 -10.12 15.50 -12.13
C ALA A 528 -9.72 14.02 -12.25
N LEU A 529 -10.02 13.19 -11.24
CA LEU A 529 -9.72 11.75 -11.27
C LEU A 529 -10.61 11.00 -12.28
N HIS A 530 -11.87 11.40 -12.43
CA HIS A 530 -12.73 10.86 -13.49
C HIS A 530 -12.22 11.27 -14.87
N ALA A 531 -11.84 12.53 -15.05
CA ALA A 531 -11.28 13.04 -16.29
C ALA A 531 -9.98 12.30 -16.67
N ALA A 532 -9.11 12.04 -15.69
CA ALA A 532 -7.88 11.27 -15.90
C ALA A 532 -8.12 9.81 -16.34
N SER A 533 -9.32 9.27 -16.12
CA SER A 533 -9.70 7.91 -16.56
C SER A 533 -10.32 7.88 -17.96
N LEU A 534 -10.69 9.04 -18.53
CA LEU A 534 -11.30 9.13 -19.86
C LEU A 534 -10.39 8.66 -21.01
N PRO A 535 -9.04 8.85 -21.00
CA PRO A 535 -8.20 8.26 -22.05
C PRO A 535 -8.33 6.74 -22.14
N TRP A 536 -8.50 6.04 -21.01
CA TRP A 536 -8.75 4.60 -20.99
C TRP A 536 -10.13 4.25 -21.57
N PHE A 537 -11.15 5.06 -21.27
CA PHE A 537 -12.48 4.91 -21.88
C PHE A 537 -12.45 5.09 -23.40
N VAL A 538 -11.79 6.14 -23.90
CA VAL A 538 -11.64 6.40 -25.33
C VAL A 538 -10.92 5.25 -26.02
N ARG A 539 -9.85 4.72 -25.40
CA ARG A 539 -9.17 3.50 -25.87
C ARG A 539 -10.16 2.34 -25.99
N ASN A 540 -10.92 2.04 -24.95
CA ASN A 540 -11.85 0.90 -24.97
C ASN A 540 -12.98 1.07 -25.98
N ALA A 541 -13.52 2.29 -26.11
CA ALA A 541 -14.52 2.60 -27.14
C ALA A 541 -13.96 2.39 -28.55
N PHE A 542 -12.70 2.76 -28.78
CA PHE A 542 -12.00 2.52 -30.04
C PHE A 542 -11.76 1.02 -30.30
N VAL A 543 -11.37 0.25 -29.27
CA VAL A 543 -11.24 -1.22 -29.38
C VAL A 543 -12.59 -1.87 -29.68
N ARG A 544 -13.68 -1.44 -29.03
CA ARG A 544 -15.06 -1.88 -29.35
C ARG A 544 -15.40 -1.62 -30.80
N LEU A 545 -15.16 -0.40 -31.29
CA LEU A 545 -15.41 -0.04 -32.67
C LEU A 545 -14.64 -0.95 -33.64
N LEU A 546 -13.34 -1.16 -33.40
CA LEU A 546 -12.51 -2.05 -34.23
C LEU A 546 -13.03 -3.49 -34.23
N ARG A 547 -13.50 -4.00 -33.09
CA ARG A 547 -14.12 -5.33 -33.01
C ARG A 547 -15.43 -5.41 -33.80
N THR A 548 -16.30 -4.40 -33.70
CA THR A 548 -17.57 -4.36 -34.43
C THR A 548 -17.36 -4.36 -35.95
N VAL A 549 -16.28 -3.74 -36.44
CA VAL A 549 -15.96 -3.71 -37.88
C VAL A 549 -15.01 -4.83 -38.33
N GLY A 550 -14.71 -5.81 -37.46
CA GLY A 550 -13.87 -6.97 -37.80
C GLY A 550 -12.36 -6.68 -37.91
N LEU A 551 -11.90 -5.55 -37.39
CA LEU A 551 -10.50 -5.08 -37.46
C LEU A 551 -9.78 -5.14 -36.10
N GLU A 552 -10.20 -6.04 -35.20
CA GLU A 552 -9.67 -6.16 -33.83
C GLU A 552 -8.13 -6.34 -33.77
N GLN A 553 -7.52 -6.96 -34.80
CA GLN A 553 -6.06 -7.13 -34.87
C GLN A 553 -5.28 -5.81 -34.88
N LEU A 554 -5.90 -4.71 -35.34
CA LEU A 554 -5.30 -3.38 -35.35
C LEU A 554 -5.19 -2.74 -33.96
N ALA A 555 -5.82 -3.34 -32.93
CA ALA A 555 -5.75 -2.86 -31.56
C ALA A 555 -4.51 -3.36 -30.77
N ARG A 556 -3.69 -4.26 -31.35
CA ARG A 556 -2.47 -4.80 -30.69
C ARG A 556 -1.50 -3.74 -30.14
N PRO A 557 -1.21 -2.63 -30.85
CA PRO A 557 -0.33 -1.57 -30.33
C PRO A 557 -0.89 -0.85 -29.09
N LEU A 558 -2.20 -0.96 -28.84
CA LEU A 558 -2.84 -0.43 -27.64
C LEU A 558 -2.83 -1.45 -26.48
N GLY A 559 -2.08 -2.54 -26.60
CA GLY A 559 -1.99 -3.62 -25.62
C GLY A 559 -3.26 -4.49 -25.56
N HIS A 560 -4.04 -4.57 -26.65
CA HIS A 560 -5.19 -5.47 -26.76
C HIS A 560 -4.77 -6.82 -27.33
N VAL A 561 -5.20 -7.91 -26.69
CA VAL A 561 -5.00 -9.29 -27.19
C VAL A 561 -6.28 -9.73 -27.90
N PRO A 562 -6.25 -9.96 -29.23
CA PRO A 562 -7.44 -10.40 -29.96
C PRO A 562 -8.01 -11.70 -29.38
N GLY A 563 -9.31 -11.72 -29.10
CA GLY A 563 -9.99 -12.87 -28.51
C GLY A 563 -10.07 -12.88 -26.97
N GLU A 564 -9.34 -12.00 -26.27
CA GLU A 564 -9.60 -11.74 -24.84
C GLU A 564 -10.76 -10.74 -24.67
N GLY A 565 -11.63 -10.98 -23.68
CA GLY A 565 -12.69 -10.06 -23.30
C GLY A 565 -12.14 -8.69 -22.83
N MET A 566 -12.90 -7.61 -23.04
CA MET A 566 -12.50 -6.22 -22.71
C MET A 566 -12.46 -5.90 -21.21
N TYR A 567 -12.89 -6.84 -20.37
CA TYR A 567 -13.01 -6.71 -18.92
C TYR A 567 -11.65 -6.64 -18.25
#